data_AF-A0A9D2A0A1-F1
#
_entry.id   AF-A0A9D2A0A1-F1
#
_cell.length_a   1.000
_cell.length_b   1.000
_cell.length_c   1.000
_cell.angle_alpha   90.00
_cell.angle_beta   90.00
_cell.angle_gamma   90.00
#
_symmetry.space_group_name_H-M   'P 1'
#
loop_
_entity.id
_entity.type
_entity.pdbx_description
1 polymer ?
#
loop_
_entity_poly.entity_id
_entity_poly.type
_entity_poly.pdbx_seq_one_letter_code
_entity_poly.pdbx_strand_id
1 'polypeptide(L)'
;MVNSFAISDCYEPATACLEAAVLLSNGSNGAYEADARGVIRLICLAYDREDVSAELEYALLHQLCDIKTSIDGRIFLSQNMSIEGADEDVQLLAQNKCRILCDFSAMIKNSPDISAYHCLDYSFVRTYNAGVRYAELSAASAAGNPAIVRQVGIMQALGIGCEKNAGNAIRRLKQCAMWGDICSMRLLAKLHAGEGERERAETAAELANLCSVYLKEGITVLPDAVQKKEKKEAVELYNCVSTIYYDLVMRGRLRNIDLSFVEALLHTKSYSKRMEHINNYKQELWKDETNPGAKISAPIGFRG
;
A
#
# COMPACT_ATOMS: atom_id res chain seq x y z
N MET A 1 -20.46 25.52 -7.80
CA MET A 1 -20.77 24.47 -6.81
C MET A 1 -20.28 23.17 -7.40
N VAL A 2 -19.04 22.79 -7.08
CA VAL A 2 -18.47 21.48 -7.42
C VAL A 2 -18.94 20.53 -6.32
N ASN A 3 -19.38 19.33 -6.72
CA ASN A 3 -20.02 18.32 -5.87
C ASN A 3 -19.20 17.98 -4.61
N SER A 4 -19.64 18.48 -3.45
CA SER A 4 -19.16 18.12 -2.11
C SER A 4 -19.66 16.74 -1.62
N PHE A 5 -20.14 15.89 -2.53
CA PHE A 5 -20.75 14.60 -2.20
C PHE A 5 -19.92 13.41 -2.69
N ALA A 6 -18.89 13.64 -3.52
CA ALA A 6 -18.14 12.55 -4.12
C ALA A 6 -17.02 12.01 -3.22
N ILE A 7 -16.43 12.83 -2.33
CA ILE A 7 -15.20 12.46 -1.60
C ILE A 7 -15.50 11.63 -0.33
N SER A 8 -16.65 11.87 0.32
CA SER A 8 -17.18 11.06 1.43
C SER A 8 -17.10 9.55 1.17
N ASP A 9 -17.60 9.08 0.01
CA ASP A 9 -17.61 7.67 -0.37
C ASP A 9 -16.27 7.18 -0.98
N CYS A 10 -15.26 8.07 -1.07
CA CYS A 10 -13.93 7.82 -1.64
C CYS A 10 -12.81 7.70 -0.60
N TYR A 11 -13.14 7.56 0.68
CA TYR A 11 -12.12 7.73 1.72
C TYR A 11 -10.91 6.79 1.58
N GLU A 12 -11.15 5.52 1.22
CA GLU A 12 -10.09 4.53 1.03
C GLU A 12 -9.21 4.77 -0.21
N PRO A 13 -9.76 4.93 -1.44
CA PRO A 13 -8.94 5.29 -2.60
C PRO A 13 -8.24 6.64 -2.44
N ALA A 14 -8.90 7.65 -1.86
CA ALA A 14 -8.29 8.96 -1.62
C ALA A 14 -7.09 8.87 -0.66
N THR A 15 -7.22 8.09 0.43
CA THR A 15 -6.12 7.82 1.38
C THR A 15 -4.94 7.13 0.68
N ALA A 16 -5.22 6.09 -0.11
CA ALA A 16 -4.18 5.37 -0.84
C ALA A 16 -3.48 6.25 -1.89
N CYS A 17 -4.23 7.06 -2.64
CA CYS A 17 -3.70 8.04 -3.59
C CYS A 17 -2.80 9.07 -2.91
N LEU A 18 -3.26 9.62 -1.78
CA LEU A 18 -2.52 10.60 -1.00
C LEU A 18 -1.20 10.01 -0.48
N GLU A 19 -1.26 8.82 0.12
CA GLU A 19 -0.10 8.10 0.62
C GLU A 19 0.93 7.83 -0.48
N ALA A 20 0.47 7.33 -1.64
CA ALA A 20 1.32 7.02 -2.78
C ALA A 20 1.96 8.28 -3.40
N ALA A 21 1.19 9.37 -3.53
CA ALA A 21 1.69 10.65 -4.02
C ALA A 21 2.74 11.28 -3.09
N VAL A 22 2.55 11.14 -1.78
CA VAL A 22 3.50 11.57 -0.75
C VAL A 22 4.81 10.78 -0.83
N LEU A 23 4.73 9.46 -1.01
CA LEU A 23 5.92 8.61 -1.12
C LEU A 23 6.76 8.91 -2.38
N LEU A 24 6.15 9.41 -3.45
CA LEU A 24 6.89 9.85 -4.64
C LEU A 24 7.72 11.11 -4.36
N SER A 25 7.13 12.13 -3.77
CA SER A 25 7.83 13.38 -3.48
C SER A 25 7.01 14.32 -2.60
N ASN A 26 7.72 15.29 -2.01
CA ASN A 26 7.16 16.49 -1.42
C ASN A 26 7.40 17.75 -2.29
N GLY A 27 7.97 17.59 -3.48
CA GLY A 27 8.22 18.67 -4.44
C GLY A 27 7.15 18.79 -5.52
N SER A 28 7.13 19.92 -6.22
CA SER A 28 6.06 20.31 -7.16
C SER A 28 6.57 20.55 -8.58
N ASN A 29 7.42 19.67 -9.11
CA ASN A 29 7.91 19.82 -10.50
C ASN A 29 7.03 19.03 -11.49
N GLY A 30 7.08 19.41 -12.77
CA GLY A 30 6.22 18.79 -13.79
C GLY A 30 6.42 17.27 -13.95
N ALA A 31 7.64 16.76 -13.69
CA ALA A 31 7.91 15.32 -13.71
C ALA A 31 7.20 14.59 -12.55
N TYR A 32 7.22 15.17 -11.35
CA TYR A 32 6.48 14.65 -10.21
C TYR A 32 4.99 14.63 -10.49
N GLU A 33 4.44 15.72 -10.99
CA GLU A 33 3.00 15.79 -11.27
C GLU A 33 2.59 14.73 -12.29
N ALA A 34 3.37 14.51 -13.35
CA ALA A 34 3.07 13.49 -14.34
C ALA A 34 3.04 12.09 -13.73
N ASP A 35 4.06 11.73 -12.94
CA ASP A 35 4.17 10.43 -12.30
C ASP A 35 3.08 10.24 -11.23
N ALA A 36 2.81 11.26 -10.42
CA ALA A 36 1.77 11.25 -9.40
C ALA A 36 0.37 11.11 -10.01
N ARG A 37 0.07 11.78 -11.15
CA ARG A 37 -1.18 11.55 -11.89
C ARG A 37 -1.30 10.09 -12.34
N GLY A 38 -0.23 9.50 -12.86
CA GLY A 38 -0.20 8.09 -13.26
C GLY A 38 -0.52 7.14 -12.09
N VAL A 39 0.05 7.40 -10.92
CA VAL A 39 -0.21 6.65 -9.69
C VAL A 39 -1.66 6.80 -9.24
N ILE A 40 -2.17 8.04 -9.16
CA ILE A 40 -3.55 8.33 -8.74
C ILE A 40 -4.53 7.61 -9.65
N ARG A 41 -4.35 7.71 -10.97
CA ARG A 41 -5.21 7.03 -11.95
C ARG A 41 -5.19 5.51 -11.78
N LEU A 42 -4.02 4.91 -11.59
CA LEU A 42 -3.91 3.46 -11.40
C LEU A 42 -4.66 3.01 -10.14
N ILE A 43 -4.54 3.76 -9.04
CA ILE A 43 -5.26 3.45 -7.80
C ILE A 43 -6.76 3.65 -7.99
N CYS A 44 -7.22 4.78 -8.53
CA CYS A 44 -8.63 5.01 -8.81
C CYS A 44 -9.23 3.92 -9.71
N LEU A 45 -8.50 3.53 -10.76
CA LEU A 45 -8.87 2.44 -11.66
C LEU A 45 -9.00 1.09 -10.94
N ALA A 46 -8.15 0.82 -9.95
CA ALA A 46 -8.23 -0.40 -9.14
C ALA A 46 -9.42 -0.38 -8.16
N TYR A 47 -9.94 0.80 -7.84
CA TYR A 47 -11.15 0.96 -7.03
C TYR A 47 -12.43 1.08 -7.85
N ASP A 48 -12.35 0.98 -9.18
CA ASP A 48 -13.45 1.28 -10.12
C ASP A 48 -14.01 2.70 -9.93
N ARG A 49 -13.11 3.65 -9.63
CA ARG A 49 -13.39 5.06 -9.34
C ARG A 49 -12.71 6.03 -10.30
N GLU A 50 -12.74 5.72 -11.60
CA GLU A 50 -12.22 6.61 -12.64
C GLU A 50 -12.96 7.96 -12.67
N ASP A 51 -14.22 7.98 -12.23
CA ASP A 51 -15.11 9.13 -12.14
C ASP A 51 -14.51 10.29 -11.32
N VAL A 52 -13.81 9.98 -10.24
CA VAL A 52 -13.22 10.98 -9.32
C VAL A 52 -11.72 11.18 -9.52
N SER A 53 -11.10 10.51 -10.50
CA SER A 53 -9.65 10.56 -10.70
C SER A 53 -9.14 11.98 -10.98
N ALA A 54 -9.81 12.74 -11.84
CA ALA A 54 -9.43 14.11 -12.16
C ALA A 54 -9.59 15.07 -10.97
N GLU A 55 -10.63 14.85 -10.15
CA GLU A 55 -10.91 15.64 -8.96
C GLU A 55 -9.86 15.38 -7.87
N LEU A 56 -9.50 14.10 -7.66
CA LEU A 56 -8.41 13.71 -6.77
C LEU A 56 -7.04 14.15 -7.30
N GLU A 57 -6.77 14.08 -8.60
CA GLU A 57 -5.57 14.64 -9.20
C GLU A 57 -5.45 16.13 -8.91
N TYR A 58 -6.52 16.90 -9.13
CA TYR A 58 -6.54 18.32 -8.86
C TYR A 58 -6.36 18.62 -7.38
N ALA A 59 -7.16 17.98 -6.51
CA ALA A 59 -7.13 18.20 -5.07
C ALA A 59 -5.77 17.81 -4.47
N LEU A 60 -5.26 16.62 -4.80
CA LEU A 60 -3.99 16.14 -4.27
C LEU A 60 -2.83 16.98 -4.82
N LEU A 61 -2.73 17.21 -6.12
CA LEU A 61 -1.57 17.92 -6.68
C LEU A 61 -1.55 19.39 -6.30
N HIS A 62 -2.70 20.06 -6.23
CA HIS A 62 -2.75 21.45 -5.78
C HIS A 62 -2.54 21.55 -4.27
N GLN A 63 -3.30 20.79 -3.47
CA GLN A 63 -3.25 20.92 -2.00
C GLN A 63 -2.06 20.23 -1.34
N LEU A 64 -1.44 19.21 -1.94
CA LEU A 64 -0.16 18.66 -1.46
C LEU A 64 0.96 19.67 -1.64
N CYS A 65 0.98 20.35 -2.79
CA CYS A 65 1.94 21.41 -3.06
C CYS A 65 1.73 22.62 -2.13
N ASP A 66 0.49 22.89 -1.68
CA ASP A 66 0.19 23.97 -0.74
C ASP A 66 0.63 23.68 0.72
N ILE A 67 0.93 22.42 1.08
CA ILE A 67 1.56 22.08 2.38
C ILE A 67 2.94 22.71 2.51
N LYS A 68 3.55 23.12 1.39
CA LYS A 68 4.76 23.94 1.33
C LYS A 68 4.71 25.14 2.28
N THR A 69 3.52 25.64 2.60
CA THR A 69 3.31 26.79 3.49
C THR A 69 3.00 26.41 4.94
N SER A 70 2.73 25.14 5.24
CA SER A 70 2.33 24.64 6.55
C SER A 70 3.21 23.46 6.97
N ILE A 71 4.51 23.72 7.14
CA ILE A 71 5.34 22.98 8.12
C ILE A 71 4.91 23.41 9.52
N ASP A 72 3.61 23.23 9.78
CA ASP A 72 2.94 23.53 11.02
C ASP A 72 2.10 22.32 11.41
N GLY A 73 2.39 21.11 10.92
CA GLY A 73 1.73 19.89 11.43
C GLY A 73 1.89 19.70 12.96
N ARG A 74 2.93 20.30 13.57
CA ARG A 74 3.06 20.43 15.04
C ARG A 74 2.23 21.57 15.63
N ILE A 75 2.07 22.69 14.92
CA ILE A 75 1.24 23.82 15.35
C ILE A 75 -0.26 23.50 15.18
N PHE A 76 -0.64 22.81 14.11
CA PHE A 76 -1.99 22.35 13.76
C PHE A 76 -2.54 21.30 14.74
N LEU A 77 -1.69 20.40 15.25
CA LEU A 77 -2.06 19.52 16.37
C LEU A 77 -2.17 20.26 17.71
N SER A 78 -1.46 21.39 17.87
CA SER A 78 -1.52 22.22 19.08
C SER A 78 -2.63 23.28 19.06
N GLN A 79 -3.16 23.61 17.88
CA GLN A 79 -4.16 24.62 17.64
C GLN A 79 -5.30 24.00 16.82
N ASN A 80 -6.24 23.40 17.55
CA ASN A 80 -7.57 23.05 17.05
C ASN A 80 -8.18 24.25 16.31
N MET A 81 -8.15 24.23 14.99
CA MET A 81 -8.90 25.16 14.15
C MET A 81 -9.86 24.35 13.30
N SER A 82 -11.15 24.49 13.60
CA SER A 82 -12.19 24.37 12.59
C SER A 82 -11.81 25.28 11.43
N ILE A 83 -11.73 24.74 10.22
CA ILE A 83 -11.58 25.57 9.03
C ILE A 83 -12.95 26.22 8.80
N GLU A 84 -13.19 27.39 9.41
CA GLU A 84 -14.46 28.09 9.28
C GLU A 84 -14.77 28.34 7.80
N GLY A 85 -15.84 27.72 7.30
CA GLY A 85 -16.31 27.84 5.93
C GLY A 85 -15.69 26.89 4.90
N ALA A 86 -14.79 25.97 5.29
CA ALA A 86 -14.39 24.88 4.39
C ALA A 86 -15.32 23.68 4.53
N ASP A 87 -15.62 23.08 3.39
CA ASP A 87 -16.40 21.86 3.22
C ASP A 87 -15.87 20.70 4.09
N GLU A 88 -16.77 19.85 4.58
CA GLU A 88 -16.46 18.70 5.45
C GLU A 88 -15.45 17.75 4.79
N ASP A 89 -15.56 17.55 3.48
CA ASP A 89 -14.66 16.70 2.68
C ASP A 89 -13.20 17.23 2.68
N VAL A 90 -13.03 18.55 2.61
CA VAL A 90 -11.71 19.20 2.63
C VAL A 90 -11.10 19.11 4.02
N GLN A 91 -11.90 19.29 5.07
CA GLN A 91 -11.46 19.10 6.45
C GLN A 91 -11.02 17.66 6.71
N LEU A 92 -11.78 16.67 6.23
CA LEU A 92 -11.46 15.26 6.37
C LEU A 92 -10.18 14.88 5.62
N LEU A 93 -9.99 15.39 4.39
CA LEU A 93 -8.75 15.18 3.64
C LEU A 93 -7.54 15.80 4.36
N ALA A 94 -7.69 17.00 4.92
CA ALA A 94 -6.65 17.64 5.71
C ALA A 94 -6.31 16.86 7.00
N GLN A 95 -7.31 16.30 7.68
CA GLN A 95 -7.11 15.43 8.84
C GLN A 95 -6.39 14.13 8.47
N ASN A 96 -6.82 13.46 7.39
CA ASN A 96 -6.18 12.24 6.89
C ASN A 96 -4.72 12.46 6.56
N LYS A 97 -4.46 13.57 5.87
CA LYS A 97 -3.13 14.02 5.51
C LYS A 97 -2.26 14.27 6.73
N CYS A 98 -2.75 15.00 7.72
CA CYS A 98 -2.03 15.20 8.98
C CYS A 98 -1.74 13.87 9.68
N ARG A 99 -2.74 12.98 9.77
CA ARG A 99 -2.59 11.65 10.37
C ARG A 99 -1.53 10.83 9.64
N ILE A 100 -1.64 10.70 8.31
CA ILE A 100 -0.69 9.95 7.48
C ILE A 100 0.72 10.51 7.64
N LEU A 101 0.90 11.83 7.60
CA LEU A 101 2.21 12.47 7.81
C LEU A 101 2.76 12.22 9.23
N CYS A 102 1.90 12.23 10.25
CA CYS A 102 2.28 11.92 11.63
C CYS A 102 2.66 10.45 11.79
N ASP A 103 1.91 9.53 11.21
CA ASP A 103 2.16 8.10 11.23
C ASP A 103 3.47 7.78 10.51
N PHE A 104 3.71 8.38 9.33
CA PHE A 104 5.00 8.30 8.64
C PHE A 104 6.12 8.90 9.47
N SER A 105 5.95 10.08 10.07
CA SER A 105 6.98 10.71 10.90
C SER A 105 7.34 9.85 12.12
N ALA A 106 6.34 9.27 12.79
CA ALA A 106 6.53 8.34 13.88
C ALA A 106 7.22 7.05 13.43
N MET A 107 6.92 6.57 12.23
CA MET A 107 7.56 5.40 11.64
C MET A 107 9.04 5.65 11.34
N ILE A 108 9.39 6.77 10.71
CA ILE A 108 10.78 7.19 10.44
C ILE A 108 11.57 7.27 11.75
N LYS A 109 11.03 7.94 12.77
CA LYS A 109 11.72 8.13 14.06
C LYS A 109 11.99 6.82 14.80
N ASN A 110 11.14 5.82 14.62
CA ASN A 110 11.22 4.54 15.34
C ASN A 110 11.89 3.42 14.53
N SER A 111 12.27 3.67 13.28
CA SER A 111 12.93 2.70 12.39
C SER A 111 14.25 3.28 11.91
N PRO A 112 15.39 3.00 12.59
CA PRO A 112 16.69 3.59 12.24
C PRO A 112 17.08 3.35 10.78
N ASP A 113 16.71 2.20 10.21
CA ASP A 113 16.94 1.88 8.79
C ASP A 113 16.12 2.77 7.84
N ILE A 114 14.94 3.22 8.26
CA ILE A 114 14.06 4.10 7.47
C ILE A 114 14.44 5.58 7.67
N SER A 115 14.95 5.91 8.86
CA SER A 115 15.34 7.28 9.26
C SER A 115 16.41 7.92 8.39
N ALA A 116 17.21 7.10 7.70
CA ALA A 116 18.22 7.54 6.74
C ALA A 116 17.64 7.96 5.38
N TYR A 117 16.38 7.60 5.06
CA TYR A 117 15.78 7.93 3.77
C TYR A 117 15.09 9.29 3.82
N HIS A 118 15.59 10.22 3.01
CA HIS A 118 15.13 11.60 2.95
C HIS A 118 13.78 11.81 2.23
N CYS A 119 13.11 10.73 1.81
CA CYS A 119 11.84 10.75 1.06
C CYS A 119 10.67 11.34 1.84
N LEU A 120 10.78 11.39 3.16
CA LEU A 120 9.74 11.87 4.08
C LEU A 120 10.23 13.05 4.93
N ASP A 121 11.36 13.66 4.56
CA ASP A 121 11.87 14.86 5.19
C ASP A 121 11.24 16.10 4.56
N TYR A 122 10.12 16.53 5.16
CA TYR A 122 9.37 17.72 4.75
C TYR A 122 10.03 19.03 5.17
N SER A 123 11.17 19.01 5.87
CA SER A 123 11.85 20.24 6.27
C SER A 123 12.51 20.98 5.10
N PHE A 124 12.66 20.34 3.94
CA PHE A 124 13.10 20.98 2.69
C PHE A 124 12.51 20.27 1.46
N VAL A 125 12.14 21.07 0.45
CA VAL A 125 11.65 20.58 -0.85
C VAL A 125 12.82 19.98 -1.64
N ARG A 126 12.71 18.73 -2.05
CA ARG A 126 13.72 18.08 -2.89
C ARG A 126 13.30 18.06 -4.35
N THR A 127 14.29 18.22 -5.23
CA THR A 127 14.09 18.02 -6.66
C THR A 127 13.71 16.57 -6.91
N TYR A 128 12.50 16.35 -7.43
CA TYR A 128 12.03 15.01 -7.74
C TYR A 128 12.83 14.44 -8.93
N ASN A 129 13.39 13.26 -8.70
CA ASN A 129 13.97 12.41 -9.72
C ASN A 129 13.43 10.98 -9.51
N ALA A 130 12.70 10.47 -10.49
CA ALA A 130 12.02 9.19 -10.40
C ALA A 130 12.99 8.02 -10.15
N GLY A 131 14.14 8.01 -10.81
CA GLY A 131 15.14 6.93 -10.68
C GLY A 131 15.79 6.88 -9.30
N VAL A 132 16.19 8.04 -8.78
CA VAL A 132 16.70 8.15 -7.40
C VAL A 132 15.62 7.73 -6.41
N ARG A 133 14.37 8.19 -6.61
CA ARG A 133 13.26 7.84 -5.73
C ARG A 133 12.97 6.34 -5.72
N TYR A 134 12.95 5.71 -6.90
CA TYR A 134 12.75 4.27 -7.02
C TYR A 134 13.84 3.50 -6.28
N ALA A 135 15.11 3.90 -6.42
CA ALA A 135 16.23 3.26 -5.73
C ALA A 135 16.10 3.36 -4.20
N GLU A 136 15.76 4.55 -3.68
CA GLU A 136 15.56 4.77 -2.24
C GLU A 136 14.39 3.95 -1.68
N LEU A 137 13.23 3.98 -2.34
CA LEU A 137 12.06 3.21 -1.90
C LEU A 137 12.30 1.70 -2.04
N SER A 138 13.01 1.27 -3.07
CA SER A 138 13.39 -0.14 -3.23
C SER A 138 14.30 -0.61 -2.09
N ALA A 139 15.28 0.19 -1.70
CA ALA A 139 16.12 -0.10 -0.54
C ALA A 139 15.31 -0.13 0.76
N ALA A 140 14.45 0.87 0.98
CA ALA A 140 13.58 0.94 2.15
C ALA A 140 12.56 -0.21 2.23
N SER A 141 12.14 -0.76 1.08
CA SER A 141 11.18 -1.87 1.02
C SER A 141 11.71 -3.17 1.66
N ALA A 142 13.04 -3.29 1.82
CA ALA A 142 13.65 -4.43 2.53
C ALA A 142 13.21 -4.49 4.00
N ALA A 143 12.81 -3.36 4.59
CA ALA A 143 12.24 -3.32 5.93
C ALA A 143 10.83 -3.94 6.00
N GLY A 144 10.21 -4.35 4.88
CA GLY A 144 8.95 -5.08 4.90
C GLY A 144 7.72 -4.23 5.22
N ASN A 145 7.82 -2.91 5.08
CA ASN A 145 6.69 -2.02 5.32
C ASN A 145 5.70 -2.07 4.13
N PRO A 146 4.40 -2.41 4.35
CA PRO A 146 3.44 -2.58 3.26
C PRO A 146 3.25 -1.34 2.37
N ALA A 147 3.27 -0.13 2.95
CA ALA A 147 3.13 1.11 2.18
C ALA A 147 4.27 1.27 1.16
N ILE A 148 5.50 1.10 1.64
CA ILE A 148 6.72 1.25 0.83
C ILE A 148 6.80 0.13 -0.22
N VAL A 149 6.53 -1.11 0.18
CA VAL A 149 6.55 -2.28 -0.72
C VAL A 149 5.48 -2.11 -1.82
N ARG A 150 4.28 -1.66 -1.47
CA ARG A 150 3.22 -1.34 -2.44
C ARG A 150 3.67 -0.25 -3.40
N GLN A 151 4.27 0.83 -2.89
CA GLN A 151 4.75 1.92 -3.74
C GLN A 151 5.79 1.45 -4.75
N VAL A 152 6.75 0.61 -4.34
CA VAL A 152 7.70 -0.01 -5.26
C VAL A 152 6.97 -0.83 -6.32
N GLY A 153 5.95 -1.60 -5.94
CA GLY A 153 5.11 -2.35 -6.87
C GLY A 153 4.38 -1.45 -7.89
N ILE A 154 3.82 -0.33 -7.44
CA ILE A 154 3.19 0.68 -8.31
C ILE A 154 4.20 1.28 -9.29
N MET A 155 5.39 1.68 -8.81
CA MET A 155 6.43 2.24 -9.66
C MET A 155 6.88 1.24 -10.73
N GLN A 156 7.01 -0.04 -10.39
CA GLN A 156 7.30 -1.12 -11.35
C GLN A 156 6.17 -1.35 -12.34
N ALA A 157 4.91 -1.27 -11.90
CA ALA A 157 3.76 -1.41 -12.80
C ALA A 157 3.68 -0.27 -13.83
N LEU A 158 4.09 0.94 -13.44
CA LEU A 158 4.02 2.13 -14.29
C LEU A 158 5.33 2.44 -15.02
N GLY A 159 6.46 1.86 -14.62
CA GLY A 159 7.79 2.20 -15.16
C GLY A 159 8.31 3.54 -14.65
N ILE A 160 7.94 3.94 -13.43
CA ILE A 160 8.36 5.22 -12.83
C ILE A 160 9.76 5.01 -12.23
N GLY A 161 10.77 5.64 -12.84
CA GLY A 161 12.15 5.56 -12.37
C GLY A 161 12.83 4.20 -12.57
N CYS A 162 12.15 3.25 -13.21
CA CYS A 162 12.65 1.92 -13.53
C CYS A 162 12.00 1.40 -14.81
N GLU A 163 12.48 0.27 -15.33
CA GLU A 163 11.77 -0.43 -16.40
C GLU A 163 10.41 -0.95 -15.90
N LYS A 164 9.39 -0.84 -16.75
CA LYS A 164 8.06 -1.38 -16.46
C LYS A 164 8.14 -2.91 -16.35
N ASN A 165 7.66 -3.46 -15.24
CA ASN A 165 7.74 -4.89 -14.95
C ASN A 165 6.54 -5.37 -14.12
N ALA A 166 5.52 -5.90 -14.81
CA ALA A 166 4.28 -6.38 -14.19
C ALA A 166 4.51 -7.57 -13.25
N GLY A 167 5.42 -8.50 -13.59
CA GLY A 167 5.72 -9.66 -12.76
C GLY A 167 6.30 -9.28 -11.39
N ASN A 168 7.25 -8.34 -11.37
CA ASN A 168 7.80 -7.81 -10.12
C ASN A 168 6.75 -6.99 -9.35
N ALA A 169 5.94 -6.18 -10.03
CA ALA A 169 4.85 -5.43 -9.41
C ALA A 169 3.86 -6.37 -8.70
N ILE A 170 3.39 -7.43 -9.38
CA ILE A 170 2.50 -8.45 -8.83
C ILE A 170 3.12 -9.11 -7.60
N ARG A 171 4.42 -9.46 -7.64
CA ARG A 171 5.12 -10.05 -6.49
C ARG A 171 5.10 -9.10 -5.28
N ARG A 172 5.42 -7.82 -5.47
CA ARG A 172 5.40 -6.80 -4.41
C ARG A 172 4.00 -6.59 -3.83
N LEU A 173 2.98 -6.54 -4.67
CA LEU A 173 1.61 -6.33 -4.22
C LEU A 173 1.04 -7.55 -3.49
N LYS A 174 1.44 -8.78 -3.86
CA LYS A 174 1.08 -10.00 -3.09
C LYS A 174 1.66 -9.97 -1.68
N GLN A 175 2.87 -9.44 -1.51
CA GLN A 175 3.49 -9.26 -0.20
C GLN A 175 2.64 -8.35 0.71
N CYS A 176 2.17 -7.24 0.16
CA CYS A 176 1.33 -6.29 0.90
C CYS A 176 -0.08 -6.84 1.16
N ALA A 177 -0.69 -7.49 0.16
CA ALA A 177 -2.01 -8.07 0.28
C ALA A 177 -2.08 -9.10 1.43
N MET A 178 -1.03 -9.90 1.62
CA MET A 178 -1.00 -10.88 2.72
C MET A 178 -0.94 -10.24 4.11
N TRP A 179 -0.55 -8.97 4.20
CA TRP A 179 -0.59 -8.17 5.42
C TRP A 179 -1.94 -7.49 5.67
N GLY A 180 -2.94 -7.75 4.82
CA GLY A 180 -4.26 -7.10 4.89
C GLY A 180 -4.34 -5.79 4.12
N ASP A 181 -3.36 -5.47 3.27
CA ASP A 181 -3.42 -4.25 2.47
C ASP A 181 -4.43 -4.36 1.32
N ILE A 182 -5.63 -3.82 1.53
CA ILE A 182 -6.76 -3.86 0.59
C ILE A 182 -6.41 -3.14 -0.73
N CYS A 183 -5.67 -2.03 -0.66
CA CYS A 183 -5.22 -1.31 -1.85
C CYS A 183 -4.41 -2.23 -2.77
N SER A 184 -3.46 -3.00 -2.22
CA SER A 184 -2.68 -3.96 -2.98
C SER A 184 -3.52 -5.11 -3.55
N MET A 185 -4.56 -5.58 -2.84
CA MET A 185 -5.47 -6.59 -3.36
C MET A 185 -6.23 -6.08 -4.60
N ARG A 186 -6.71 -4.85 -4.55
CA ARG A 186 -7.38 -4.19 -5.70
C ARG A 186 -6.42 -3.96 -6.86
N LEU A 187 -5.20 -3.50 -6.58
CA LEU A 187 -4.16 -3.33 -7.60
C LEU A 187 -3.79 -4.67 -8.25
N LEU A 188 -3.70 -5.75 -7.47
CA LEU A 188 -3.49 -7.11 -7.99
C LEU A 188 -4.61 -7.53 -8.92
N ALA A 189 -5.87 -7.27 -8.56
CA ALA A 189 -7.01 -7.57 -9.43
C ALA A 189 -6.84 -6.87 -10.79
N LYS A 190 -6.45 -5.59 -10.79
CA LYS A 190 -6.26 -4.83 -12.03
C LYS A 190 -5.06 -5.30 -12.85
N LEU A 191 -3.93 -5.60 -12.21
CA LEU A 191 -2.75 -6.11 -12.92
C LEU A 191 -3.00 -7.50 -13.50
N HIS A 192 -3.59 -8.42 -12.75
CA HIS A 192 -3.96 -9.74 -13.26
C HIS A 192 -4.93 -9.64 -14.44
N ALA A 193 -5.90 -8.72 -14.39
CA ALA A 193 -6.81 -8.48 -15.51
C ALA A 193 -6.06 -7.96 -16.75
N GLY A 194 -5.12 -7.02 -16.57
CA GLY A 194 -4.28 -6.48 -17.65
C GLY A 194 -3.37 -7.53 -18.31
N GLU A 195 -2.91 -8.51 -17.54
CA GLU A 195 -2.12 -9.65 -18.03
C GLU A 195 -2.99 -10.78 -18.62
N GLY A 196 -4.32 -10.64 -18.64
CA GLY A 196 -5.25 -11.67 -19.14
C GLY A 196 -5.50 -12.82 -18.16
N GLU A 197 -5.02 -12.73 -16.92
CA GLU A 197 -5.19 -13.73 -15.86
C GLU A 197 -6.54 -13.57 -15.13
N ARG A 198 -7.65 -13.70 -15.86
CA ARG A 198 -9.01 -13.38 -15.38
C ARG A 198 -9.38 -14.04 -14.05
N GLU A 199 -9.12 -15.33 -13.88
CA GLU A 199 -9.45 -16.07 -12.65
C GLU A 199 -8.73 -15.49 -11.41
N ARG A 200 -7.46 -15.12 -11.57
CA ARG A 200 -6.66 -14.49 -10.51
C ARG A 200 -7.13 -13.07 -10.23
N ALA A 201 -7.53 -12.34 -11.27
CA ALA A 201 -8.08 -11.00 -11.12
C ALA A 201 -9.37 -11.02 -10.30
N GLU A 202 -10.30 -11.92 -10.64
CA GLU A 202 -11.55 -12.07 -9.91
C GLU A 202 -11.31 -12.52 -8.46
N THR A 203 -10.41 -13.47 -8.22
CA THR A 203 -10.05 -13.91 -6.86
C THR A 203 -9.48 -12.77 -6.01
N ALA A 204 -8.61 -11.94 -6.57
CA ALA A 204 -8.05 -10.79 -5.87
C ALA A 204 -9.11 -9.70 -5.58
N ALA A 205 -10.05 -9.48 -6.51
CA ALA A 205 -11.16 -8.55 -6.30
C ALA A 205 -12.13 -9.04 -5.21
N GLU A 206 -12.48 -10.33 -5.23
CA GLU A 206 -13.31 -10.96 -4.20
C GLU A 206 -12.64 -10.90 -2.82
N LEU A 207 -11.34 -11.21 -2.74
CA LEU A 207 -10.56 -11.05 -1.51
C LEU A 207 -10.57 -9.61 -1.00
N ALA A 208 -10.37 -8.62 -1.88
CA ALA A 208 -10.44 -7.21 -1.51
C ALA A 208 -11.81 -6.84 -0.92
N ASN A 209 -12.90 -7.31 -1.53
CA ASN A 209 -14.26 -7.06 -1.04
C ASN A 209 -14.50 -7.70 0.33
N LEU A 210 -14.07 -8.96 0.52
CA LEU A 210 -14.14 -9.64 1.81
C LEU A 210 -13.37 -8.87 2.88
N CYS A 211 -12.14 -8.42 2.59
CA CYS A 211 -11.34 -7.65 3.53
C CYS A 211 -11.94 -6.27 3.83
N SER A 212 -12.47 -5.56 2.83
CA SER A 212 -13.14 -4.27 3.04
C SER A 212 -14.33 -4.38 3.99
N VAL A 213 -15.09 -5.48 3.94
CA VAL A 213 -16.29 -5.67 4.77
C VAL A 213 -15.97 -6.28 6.13
N TYR A 214 -15.16 -7.34 6.17
CA TYR A 214 -15.03 -8.17 7.38
C TYR A 214 -13.71 -7.95 8.11
N LEU A 215 -12.61 -7.69 7.40
CA LEU A 215 -11.30 -7.55 8.04
C LEU A 215 -11.26 -6.33 8.95
N LYS A 216 -11.87 -5.21 8.54
CA LYS A 216 -11.93 -3.97 9.36
C LYS A 216 -12.81 -4.11 10.60
N GLU A 217 -13.77 -5.02 10.57
CA GLU A 217 -14.78 -5.24 11.62
C GLU A 217 -14.36 -6.22 12.72
N GLY A 218 -13.09 -6.64 12.77
CA GLY A 218 -12.67 -7.62 13.79
C GLY A 218 -12.93 -9.08 13.41
N ILE A 219 -13.52 -9.35 12.23
CA ILE A 219 -13.99 -10.68 11.88
C ILE A 219 -12.81 -11.49 11.33
N THR A 220 -12.56 -12.66 11.91
CA THR A 220 -11.47 -13.58 11.49
C THR A 220 -12.00 -14.80 10.74
N VAL A 221 -13.23 -15.21 11.04
CA VAL A 221 -13.94 -16.32 10.40
C VAL A 221 -15.19 -15.77 9.71
N LEU A 222 -15.28 -15.96 8.39
CA LEU A 222 -16.41 -15.46 7.62
C LEU A 222 -17.73 -16.15 8.02
N PRO A 223 -18.88 -15.47 7.93
CA PRO A 223 -20.18 -16.11 8.10
C PRO A 223 -20.40 -17.26 7.09
N ASP A 224 -21.06 -18.34 7.51
CA ASP A 224 -21.32 -19.52 6.68
C ASP A 224 -21.98 -19.20 5.33
N ALA A 225 -22.92 -18.24 5.33
CA ALA A 225 -23.61 -17.82 4.11
C ALA A 225 -22.63 -17.20 3.09
N VAL A 226 -21.62 -16.47 3.57
CA VAL A 226 -20.57 -15.86 2.74
C VAL A 226 -19.63 -16.95 2.23
N GLN A 227 -19.18 -17.86 3.10
CA GLN A 227 -18.29 -18.96 2.72
C GLN A 227 -18.89 -19.86 1.62
N LYS A 228 -20.22 -20.05 1.62
CA LYS A 228 -20.93 -20.85 0.59
C LYS A 228 -21.13 -20.11 -0.73
N LYS A 229 -21.11 -18.78 -0.70
CA LYS A 229 -21.40 -17.93 -1.86
C LYS A 229 -20.13 -17.55 -2.62
N GLU A 230 -19.08 -17.19 -1.90
CA GLU A 230 -17.83 -16.67 -2.49
C GLU A 230 -16.89 -17.79 -2.94
N LYS A 231 -15.89 -17.49 -3.79
CA LYS A 231 -14.95 -18.52 -4.24
C LYS A 231 -14.15 -19.09 -3.07
N LYS A 232 -13.97 -20.42 -3.09
CA LYS A 232 -13.20 -21.15 -2.09
C LYS A 232 -11.79 -20.57 -1.90
N GLU A 233 -11.08 -20.25 -2.99
CA GLU A 233 -9.73 -19.67 -2.90
C GLU A 233 -9.73 -18.28 -2.24
N ALA A 234 -10.71 -17.43 -2.54
CA ALA A 234 -10.84 -16.11 -1.90
C ALA A 234 -11.13 -16.24 -0.39
N VAL A 235 -11.98 -17.20 0.01
CA VAL A 235 -12.26 -17.53 1.41
C VAL A 235 -11.01 -18.04 2.14
N GLU A 236 -10.25 -18.95 1.52
CA GLU A 236 -9.01 -19.48 2.09
C GLU A 236 -7.93 -18.39 2.22
N LEU A 237 -7.79 -17.53 1.22
CA LEU A 237 -6.89 -16.37 1.29
C LEU A 237 -7.34 -15.38 2.36
N TYR A 238 -8.63 -15.10 2.48
CA TYR A 238 -9.17 -14.24 3.52
C TYR A 238 -8.81 -14.77 4.91
N ASN A 239 -8.98 -16.07 5.16
CA ASN A 239 -8.62 -16.68 6.44
C ASN A 239 -7.11 -16.54 6.75
N CYS A 240 -6.25 -16.66 5.72
CA CYS A 240 -4.82 -16.41 5.88
C CYS A 240 -4.54 -14.94 6.24
N VAL A 241 -5.13 -14.00 5.49
CA VAL A 241 -4.98 -12.55 5.70
C VAL A 241 -5.47 -12.15 7.09
N SER A 242 -6.66 -12.60 7.49
CA SER A 242 -7.25 -12.22 8.77
C SER A 242 -6.40 -12.74 9.93
N THR A 243 -5.92 -13.98 9.84
CA THR A 243 -5.02 -14.56 10.86
C THR A 243 -3.71 -13.76 10.94
N ILE A 244 -3.06 -13.48 9.81
CA ILE A 244 -1.83 -12.67 9.78
C ILE A 244 -2.08 -11.29 10.39
N TYR A 245 -3.13 -10.61 9.97
CA TYR A 245 -3.46 -9.27 10.43
C TYR A 245 -3.71 -9.24 11.94
N TYR A 246 -4.55 -10.14 12.46
CA TYR A 246 -4.91 -10.11 13.89
C TYR A 246 -3.80 -10.64 14.79
N ASP A 247 -3.15 -11.74 14.44
CA ASP A 247 -2.17 -12.36 15.32
C ASP A 247 -0.79 -11.71 15.24
N LEU A 248 -0.34 -11.33 14.03
CA LEU A 248 0.98 -10.74 13.84
C LEU A 248 0.94 -9.22 13.96
N VAL A 249 0.04 -8.56 13.22
CA VAL A 249 0.02 -7.09 13.14
C VAL A 249 -0.59 -6.47 14.39
N MET A 250 -1.85 -6.82 14.70
CA MET A 250 -2.58 -6.20 15.81
C MET A 250 -2.09 -6.69 17.17
N ARG A 251 -2.10 -8.01 17.40
CA ARG A 251 -1.72 -8.61 18.69
C ARG A 251 -0.20 -8.63 18.89
N GLY A 252 0.55 -9.02 17.86
CA GLY A 252 2.00 -9.06 17.89
C GLY A 252 2.66 -7.68 17.82
N ARG A 253 1.91 -6.62 17.48
CA ARG A 253 2.41 -5.25 17.20
C ARG A 253 3.52 -5.24 16.15
N LEU A 254 3.48 -6.19 15.22
CA LEU A 254 4.47 -6.33 14.19
C LEU A 254 4.22 -5.27 13.11
N ARG A 255 5.21 -4.40 12.91
CA ARG A 255 5.10 -3.25 11.99
C ARG A 255 5.53 -3.58 10.55
N ASN A 256 6.24 -4.70 10.39
CA ASN A 256 6.98 -5.06 9.19
C ASN A 256 6.84 -6.56 8.94
N ILE A 257 6.63 -6.98 7.68
CA ILE A 257 6.62 -8.40 7.31
C ILE A 257 7.98 -8.81 6.76
N ASP A 258 8.45 -10.00 7.13
CA ASP A 258 9.57 -10.62 6.41
C ASP A 258 9.09 -11.00 4.99
N LEU A 259 9.73 -10.43 3.97
CA LEU A 259 9.32 -10.65 2.59
C LEU A 259 9.38 -12.12 2.17
N SER A 260 10.31 -12.88 2.75
CA SER A 260 10.47 -14.31 2.46
C SER A 260 9.39 -15.19 3.12
N PHE A 261 8.73 -14.70 4.18
CA PHE A 261 7.54 -15.36 4.72
C PHE A 261 6.41 -15.41 3.70
N VAL A 262 6.15 -14.29 3.01
CA VAL A 262 5.12 -14.28 1.96
C VAL A 262 5.53 -15.16 0.79
N GLU A 263 6.81 -15.21 0.43
CA GLU A 263 7.30 -16.11 -0.62
C GLU A 263 7.01 -17.58 -0.27
N ALA A 264 7.22 -18.00 0.98
CA ALA A 264 6.84 -19.33 1.45
C ALA A 264 5.33 -19.59 1.30
N LEU A 265 4.47 -18.62 1.65
CA LEU A 265 3.01 -18.76 1.46
C LEU A 265 2.60 -18.89 -0.02
N LEU A 266 3.36 -18.25 -0.91
CA LEU A 266 3.12 -18.27 -2.35
C LEU A 266 3.68 -19.52 -3.05
N HIS A 267 4.68 -20.20 -2.46
CA HIS A 267 5.23 -21.46 -3.01
C HIS A 267 4.24 -22.63 -2.96
N THR A 268 3.21 -22.55 -2.12
CA THR A 268 2.21 -23.60 -1.95
C THR A 268 0.81 -23.14 -2.34
N LYS A 269 0.05 -24.04 -2.96
CA LYS A 269 -1.40 -23.89 -3.15
C LYS A 269 -2.21 -24.51 -2.01
N SER A 270 -1.56 -25.24 -1.10
CA SER A 270 -2.24 -25.90 0.02
C SER A 270 -2.56 -24.89 1.12
N TYR A 271 -3.85 -24.71 1.39
CA TYR A 271 -4.33 -23.89 2.51
C TYR A 271 -3.76 -24.35 3.85
N SER A 272 -3.76 -25.66 4.13
CA SER A 272 -3.23 -26.19 5.40
C SER A 272 -1.75 -25.87 5.60
N LYS A 273 -0.97 -25.92 4.52
CA LYS A 273 0.46 -25.59 4.55
C LYS A 273 0.71 -24.10 4.78
N ARG A 274 -0.10 -23.22 4.16
CA ARG A 274 -0.04 -21.78 4.46
C ARG A 274 -0.33 -21.51 5.93
N MET A 275 -1.39 -22.13 6.47
CA MET A 275 -1.76 -21.97 7.87
C MET A 275 -0.68 -22.51 8.82
N GLU A 276 0.01 -23.59 8.46
CA GLU A 276 1.15 -24.11 9.22
C GLU A 276 2.28 -23.06 9.33
N HIS A 277 2.65 -22.40 8.22
CA HIS A 277 3.62 -21.32 8.25
C HIS A 277 3.16 -20.12 9.07
N ILE A 278 1.89 -19.72 8.93
CA ILE A 278 1.30 -18.60 9.68
C ILE A 278 1.33 -18.89 11.19
N ASN A 279 0.84 -20.06 11.61
CA ASN A 279 0.75 -20.46 13.01
C ASN A 279 2.14 -20.57 13.68
N ASN A 280 3.17 -20.91 12.89
CA ASN A 280 4.54 -21.04 13.36
C ASN A 280 5.44 -19.86 12.96
N TYR A 281 4.86 -18.70 12.61
CA TYR A 281 5.63 -17.54 12.14
C TYR A 281 6.78 -17.15 13.08
N LYS A 282 6.52 -17.12 14.39
CA LYS A 282 7.51 -16.76 15.42
C LYS A 282 8.65 -17.77 15.59
N GLN A 283 8.44 -19.01 15.16
CA GLN A 283 9.46 -20.06 15.18
C GLN A 283 10.31 -20.03 13.91
N GLU A 284 10.01 -19.14 12.97
CA GLU A 284 10.72 -18.95 11.70
C GLU A 284 10.77 -20.20 10.80
N LEU A 285 9.90 -21.20 11.04
CA LEU A 285 9.89 -22.48 10.29
C LEU A 285 9.65 -22.32 8.78
N TRP A 286 9.03 -21.20 8.37
CA TRP A 286 8.83 -20.89 6.96
C TRP A 286 10.16 -20.62 6.23
N LYS A 287 11.24 -20.25 6.95
CA LYS A 287 12.55 -19.98 6.34
C LYS A 287 13.13 -21.22 5.67
N ASP A 288 12.86 -22.41 6.20
CA ASP A 288 13.30 -23.69 5.64
C ASP A 288 12.76 -23.91 4.20
N GLU A 289 11.60 -23.35 3.88
CA GLU A 289 10.99 -23.43 2.54
C GLU A 289 11.65 -22.50 1.54
N THR A 290 12.24 -21.42 2.04
CA THR A 290 12.93 -20.39 1.24
C THR A 290 14.44 -20.65 1.15
N ASN A 291 14.93 -21.67 1.86
CA ASN A 291 16.30 -22.20 1.83
C ASN A 291 17.38 -21.09 1.91
N PRO A 292 17.65 -20.51 3.10
CA PRO A 292 18.67 -19.46 3.25
C PRO A 292 20.09 -19.96 2.97
N GLY A 293 20.28 -21.28 2.89
CA GLY A 293 21.55 -21.98 2.72
C GLY A 293 21.88 -22.46 1.29
N ALA A 294 21.07 -22.12 0.29
CA ALA A 294 21.48 -22.32 -1.10
C ALA A 294 22.72 -21.43 -1.38
N LYS A 295 23.87 -22.05 -1.67
CA LYS A 295 25.08 -21.35 -2.09
C LYS A 295 24.74 -20.20 -3.03
N ILE A 296 25.24 -19.01 -2.70
CA ILE A 296 25.29 -17.82 -3.57
C ILE A 296 26.11 -18.21 -4.82
N SER A 297 25.47 -18.87 -5.78
CA SER A 297 26.00 -19.13 -7.11
C SER A 297 24.87 -19.33 -8.12
N ALA A 298 23.87 -18.45 -8.04
CA ALA A 298 23.21 -17.86 -9.20
C ALA A 298 22.60 -16.54 -8.68
N PRO A 299 23.11 -15.36 -9.08
CA PRO A 299 22.54 -14.11 -8.64
C PRO A 299 21.11 -14.02 -9.16
N ILE A 300 20.13 -14.04 -8.25
CA ILE A 300 18.79 -13.54 -8.55
C ILE A 300 18.95 -12.00 -8.61
N GLY A 301 19.26 -11.51 -9.80
CA GLY A 301 19.87 -10.21 -10.01
C GLY A 301 18.93 -9.01 -9.82
N PHE A 302 19.46 -7.98 -9.17
CA PHE A 302 19.42 -6.61 -9.69
C PHE A 302 20.85 -6.27 -10.12
N ARG A 303 21.06 -5.86 -11.37
CA ARG A 303 22.29 -5.21 -11.80
C ARG A 303 22.00 -3.72 -11.96
N GLY A 304 22.93 -2.89 -11.49
CA GLY A 304 23.19 -1.57 -12.07
C GLY A 304 23.98 -1.69 -13.36
#